data_AF-A0A8R2NJX4-F1
#
_entry.id   AF-A0A8R2NJX4-F1
#
_cell.length_a   1.000
_cell.length_b   1.000
_cell.length_c   1.000
_cell.angle_alpha   90.00
_cell.angle_beta   90.00
_cell.angle_gamma   90.00
#
_symmetry.space_group_name_H-M   'P 1'
#
loop_
_entity.id
_entity.type
_entity.pdbx_description
1 polymer ?
#
loop_
_entity_poly.entity_id
_entity_poly.type
_entity_poly.pdbx_seq_one_letter_code
_entity_poly.pdbx_strand_id
1 'polypeptide(L)'
;MAELKKHLHVQKRDGTIEKVHYDAITARIKQLCYGLEKIDPAATAIHVIKKFLYAGITTSQLDDAAAETAITMATIHPDYEKLAARIAISNLHKQTKEKFSDVIDDIHKNYNYWNIGLSDDIYEIIMKHKDRLNEAINYENDYILDYFGFKYLIQHFLVKSENQTIERPQHLFMKVAVGIHGDDIDSAIETYKMLSQKLCMFSPVVMQLQPAARKLNVSVIR
;
A
#
# COMPACT_ATOMS: atom_id res chain seq x y z
N MET A 1 22.20 -23.29 -16.33
CA MET A 1 21.35 -22.10 -16.53
C MET A 1 20.33 -22.25 -17.69
N ALA A 2 20.62 -23.03 -18.76
CA ALA A 2 19.69 -23.19 -19.89
C ALA A 2 18.49 -24.14 -19.62
N GLU A 3 18.59 -25.08 -18.68
CA GLU A 3 17.52 -26.07 -18.38
C GLU A 3 16.36 -25.52 -17.54
N LEU A 4 16.58 -24.46 -16.74
CA LEU A 4 15.52 -23.92 -15.88
C LEU A 4 14.41 -23.18 -16.66
N LYS A 5 14.68 -22.79 -17.92
CA LYS A 5 13.71 -22.14 -18.80
C LYS A 5 12.55 -23.05 -19.22
N LYS A 6 12.67 -24.37 -19.05
CA LYS A 6 11.65 -25.35 -19.46
C LYS A 6 10.66 -25.75 -18.35
N HIS A 7 10.97 -25.46 -17.09
CA HIS A 7 10.13 -25.80 -15.95
C HIS A 7 9.55 -24.56 -15.28
N LEU A 8 8.33 -24.69 -14.73
CA LEU A 8 7.64 -23.63 -14.01
C LEU A 8 8.50 -23.13 -12.83
N HIS A 9 8.82 -21.84 -12.85
CA HIS A 9 9.63 -21.18 -11.82
C HIS A 9 9.03 -19.80 -11.50
N VAL A 10 9.26 -19.33 -10.27
CA VAL A 10 8.84 -18.02 -9.75
C VAL A 10 10.08 -17.20 -9.42
N GLN A 11 10.04 -15.91 -9.72
CA GLN A 11 11.03 -14.96 -9.26
C GLN A 11 10.58 -14.30 -7.96
N LYS A 12 11.37 -14.46 -6.90
CA LYS A 12 11.15 -13.78 -5.62
C LYS A 12 11.50 -12.30 -5.71
N ARG A 13 11.08 -11.53 -4.70
CA ARG A 13 11.32 -10.07 -4.60
C ARG A 13 12.82 -9.73 -4.50
N ASP A 14 13.61 -10.65 -3.95
CA ASP A 14 15.08 -10.55 -3.86
C ASP A 14 15.80 -10.89 -5.18
N GLY A 15 15.05 -11.25 -6.24
CA GLY A 15 15.58 -11.65 -7.54
C GLY A 15 15.94 -13.13 -7.64
N THR A 16 15.84 -13.90 -6.55
CA THR A 16 16.11 -15.35 -6.58
C THR A 16 15.03 -16.10 -7.37
N ILE A 17 15.43 -17.19 -8.03
CA ILE A 17 14.54 -18.01 -8.85
C ILE A 17 14.34 -19.34 -8.16
N GLU A 18 13.08 -19.69 -7.91
CA GLU A 18 12.69 -20.95 -7.28
C GLU A 18 11.66 -21.70 -8.10
N LYS A 19 11.57 -23.03 -7.88
CA LYS A 19 10.49 -23.82 -8.46
C LYS A 19 9.16 -23.40 -7.85
N VAL A 20 8.08 -23.51 -8.63
CA VAL A 20 6.76 -23.17 -8.13
C VAL A 20 6.32 -24.19 -7.08
N HIS A 21 6.02 -23.71 -5.87
CA HIS A 21 5.43 -24.50 -4.79
C HIS A 21 3.94 -24.14 -4.66
N TYR A 22 3.05 -25.00 -5.15
CA TYR A 22 1.60 -24.77 -5.11
C TYR A 22 1.07 -24.63 -3.68
N ASP A 23 1.60 -25.43 -2.74
CA ASP A 23 1.21 -25.37 -1.33
C ASP A 23 1.55 -24.02 -0.69
N ALA A 24 2.62 -23.35 -1.15
CA ALA A 24 3.00 -22.05 -0.66
C ALA A 24 1.98 -20.96 -1.05
N ILE A 25 1.37 -21.07 -2.24
CA ILE A 25 0.32 -20.16 -2.72
C ILE A 25 -0.94 -20.33 -1.85
N THR A 26 -1.37 -21.57 -1.64
CA THR A 26 -2.53 -21.88 -0.80
C THR A 26 -2.30 -21.46 0.64
N ALA A 27 -1.12 -21.75 1.21
CA ALA A 27 -0.75 -21.33 2.56
C ALA A 27 -0.77 -19.81 2.71
N ARG A 28 -0.26 -19.07 1.72
CA ARG A 28 -0.25 -17.61 1.70
C ARG A 28 -1.67 -17.03 1.73
N ILE A 29 -2.58 -17.55 0.91
CA ILE A 29 -3.99 -17.10 0.91
C ILE A 29 -4.65 -17.45 2.24
N LYS A 30 -4.45 -18.68 2.74
CA LYS A 30 -5.02 -19.14 4.01
C LYS A 30 -4.61 -18.27 5.21
N GLN A 31 -3.36 -17.80 5.25
CA GLN A 31 -2.88 -16.87 6.30
C GLN A 31 -3.66 -15.55 6.32
N LEU A 32 -4.17 -15.09 5.17
CA LEU A 32 -4.91 -13.82 5.05
C LEU A 32 -6.42 -14.00 5.27
N CYS A 33 -6.90 -15.24 5.40
CA CYS A 33 -8.31 -15.57 5.66
C CYS A 33 -8.70 -15.55 7.15
N TYR A 34 -7.87 -15.00 8.05
CA TYR A 34 -8.20 -14.94 9.47
C TYR A 34 -9.54 -14.20 9.71
N GLY A 35 -10.45 -14.81 10.47
CA GLY A 35 -11.78 -14.25 10.73
C GLY A 35 -12.70 -14.17 9.50
N LEU A 36 -12.37 -14.86 8.40
CA LEU A 36 -13.22 -14.99 7.21
C LEU A 36 -13.70 -16.45 7.10
N GLU A 37 -14.92 -16.73 7.53
CA GLU A 37 -15.43 -18.11 7.65
C GLU A 37 -15.98 -18.67 6.34
N LYS A 38 -16.47 -17.81 5.44
CA LYS A 38 -17.18 -18.19 4.20
C LYS A 38 -16.30 -18.13 2.95
N ILE A 39 -15.02 -18.42 3.11
CA ILE A 39 -14.03 -18.42 2.02
C ILE A 39 -13.44 -19.82 1.89
N ASP A 40 -13.22 -20.26 0.66
CA ASP A 40 -12.40 -21.42 0.35
C ASP A 40 -11.04 -20.97 -0.23
N PRO A 41 -9.96 -20.93 0.59
CA PRO A 41 -8.63 -20.54 0.14
C PRO A 41 -8.08 -21.45 -0.95
N ALA A 42 -8.43 -22.74 -0.92
CA ALA A 42 -7.95 -23.71 -1.90
C ALA A 42 -8.61 -23.47 -3.25
N ALA A 43 -9.92 -23.19 -3.27
CA ALA A 43 -10.62 -22.82 -4.51
C ALA A 43 -10.01 -21.56 -5.13
N THR A 44 -9.72 -20.51 -4.34
CA THR A 44 -9.05 -19.31 -4.86
C THR A 44 -7.66 -19.64 -5.40
N ALA A 45 -6.85 -20.40 -4.67
CA ALA A 45 -5.51 -20.79 -5.10
C ALA A 45 -5.54 -21.55 -6.45
N ILE A 46 -6.49 -22.48 -6.62
CA ILE A 46 -6.66 -23.23 -7.86
C ILE A 46 -6.97 -22.29 -9.04
N HIS A 47 -7.85 -21.30 -8.85
CA HIS A 47 -8.17 -20.34 -9.90
C HIS A 47 -6.95 -19.48 -10.29
N VAL A 48 -6.17 -19.03 -9.30
CA VAL A 48 -4.93 -18.27 -9.52
C VAL A 48 -3.93 -19.09 -10.32
N ILE A 49 -3.68 -20.33 -9.87
CA ILE A 49 -2.74 -21.27 -10.50
C ILE A 49 -3.15 -21.55 -11.94
N LYS A 50 -4.44 -21.80 -12.20
CA LYS A 50 -4.92 -22.14 -13.55
C LYS A 50 -4.86 -20.99 -14.54
N LYS A 51 -5.13 -19.75 -14.08
CA LYS A 51 -5.28 -18.60 -14.98
C LYS A 51 -4.01 -17.77 -15.16
N PHE A 52 -3.20 -17.65 -14.12
CA PHE A 52 -2.14 -16.63 -14.08
C PHE A 52 -0.73 -17.20 -13.97
N LEU A 53 -0.57 -18.51 -13.72
CA LEU A 53 0.74 -19.09 -13.50
C LEU A 53 1.46 -19.37 -14.82
N TYR A 54 2.54 -18.64 -15.06
CA TYR A 54 3.46 -18.86 -16.18
C TYR A 54 4.91 -18.89 -15.68
N ALA A 55 5.82 -19.45 -16.49
CA ALA A 55 7.23 -19.54 -16.12
C ALA A 55 7.87 -18.14 -16.04
N GLY A 56 8.47 -17.81 -14.90
CA GLY A 56 9.10 -16.52 -14.66
C GLY A 56 8.18 -15.46 -14.05
N ILE A 57 6.95 -15.81 -13.66
CA ILE A 57 6.09 -14.88 -12.90
C ILE A 57 6.78 -14.44 -11.60
N THR A 58 6.66 -13.16 -11.25
CA THR A 58 7.18 -12.67 -9.97
C THR A 58 6.21 -12.95 -8.84
N THR A 59 6.73 -13.13 -7.61
CA THR A 59 5.88 -13.27 -6.41
C THR A 59 4.96 -12.06 -6.19
N SER A 60 5.36 -10.87 -6.64
CA SER A 60 4.52 -9.66 -6.62
C SER A 60 3.31 -9.79 -7.55
N GLN A 61 3.56 -10.12 -8.82
CA GLN A 61 2.50 -10.31 -9.82
C GLN A 61 1.56 -11.45 -9.43
N LEU A 62 2.07 -12.49 -8.76
CA LEU A 62 1.26 -13.58 -8.25
C LEU A 62 0.31 -13.13 -7.13
N ASP A 63 0.78 -12.32 -6.19
CA ASP A 63 -0.08 -11.72 -5.15
C ASP A 63 -1.13 -10.77 -5.80
N ASP A 64 -0.75 -9.99 -6.81
CA ASP A 64 -1.70 -9.12 -7.55
C ASP A 64 -2.78 -9.94 -8.28
N ALA A 65 -2.39 -11.01 -8.98
CA ALA A 65 -3.32 -11.93 -9.62
C ALA A 65 -4.24 -12.65 -8.62
N ALA A 66 -3.73 -12.95 -7.42
CA ALA A 66 -4.53 -13.51 -6.34
C ALA A 66 -5.57 -12.53 -5.81
N ALA A 67 -5.21 -11.25 -5.66
CA ALA A 67 -6.15 -10.20 -5.27
C ALA A 67 -7.22 -9.98 -6.35
N GLU A 68 -6.84 -9.94 -7.63
CA GLU A 68 -7.77 -9.84 -8.76
C GLU A 68 -8.73 -11.03 -8.86
N THR A 69 -8.22 -12.24 -8.63
CA THR A 69 -9.07 -13.43 -8.59
C THR A 69 -10.05 -13.35 -7.41
N ALA A 70 -9.57 -12.99 -6.22
CA ALA A 70 -10.41 -12.86 -5.04
C ALA A 70 -11.53 -11.83 -5.24
N ILE A 71 -11.27 -10.65 -5.81
CA ILE A 71 -12.33 -9.66 -6.02
C ILE A 71 -13.39 -10.14 -7.02
N THR A 72 -13.04 -10.92 -8.05
CA THR A 72 -14.05 -11.52 -8.95
C THR A 72 -14.97 -12.51 -8.22
N MET A 73 -14.45 -13.17 -7.19
CA MET A 73 -15.19 -14.09 -6.31
C MET A 73 -16.05 -13.36 -5.26
N ALA A 74 -15.97 -12.03 -5.15
CA ALA A 74 -16.87 -11.24 -4.31
C ALA A 74 -18.34 -11.38 -4.72
N THR A 75 -18.60 -11.76 -5.98
CA THR A 75 -19.94 -12.14 -6.47
C THR A 75 -20.53 -13.35 -5.76
N ILE A 76 -19.70 -14.21 -5.16
CA ILE A 76 -20.11 -15.38 -4.38
C ILE A 76 -20.36 -14.98 -2.93
N HIS A 77 -19.41 -14.27 -2.31
CA HIS A 77 -19.53 -13.79 -0.94
C HIS A 77 -18.69 -12.52 -0.70
N PRO A 78 -19.20 -11.50 0.03
CA PRO A 78 -18.48 -10.26 0.27
C PRO A 78 -17.15 -10.42 1.03
N ASP A 79 -16.95 -11.49 1.79
CA ASP A 79 -15.66 -11.71 2.46
C ASP A 79 -14.49 -11.89 1.47
N TYR A 80 -14.75 -12.31 0.22
CA TYR A 80 -13.72 -12.35 -0.82
C TYR A 80 -13.20 -10.94 -1.19
N GLU A 81 -14.01 -9.90 -1.04
CA GLU A 81 -13.55 -8.51 -1.20
C GLU A 81 -12.55 -8.13 -0.11
N LYS A 82 -12.83 -8.52 1.16
CA LYS A 82 -11.89 -8.30 2.27
C LYS A 82 -10.59 -9.08 2.05
N LEU A 83 -10.67 -10.32 1.56
CA LEU A 83 -9.50 -11.11 1.21
C LEU A 83 -8.69 -10.42 0.09
N ALA A 84 -9.34 -9.94 -0.96
CA ALA A 84 -8.69 -9.22 -2.06
C ALA A 84 -7.93 -7.99 -1.55
N ALA A 85 -8.58 -7.18 -0.69
CA ALA A 85 -7.94 -6.03 -0.04
C ALA A 85 -6.71 -6.45 0.77
N ARG A 86 -6.84 -7.47 1.63
CA ARG A 86 -5.72 -7.96 2.47
C ARG A 86 -4.54 -8.47 1.66
N ILE A 87 -4.79 -9.19 0.56
CA ILE A 87 -3.73 -9.66 -0.34
C ILE A 87 -3.02 -8.46 -0.96
N ALA A 88 -3.77 -7.50 -1.51
CA ALA A 88 -3.22 -6.33 -2.18
C ALA A 88 -2.40 -5.44 -1.21
N ILE A 89 -2.92 -5.20 -0.01
CA ILE A 89 -2.23 -4.43 1.05
C ILE A 89 -0.96 -5.15 1.50
N SER A 90 -1.05 -6.46 1.78
CA SER A 90 0.11 -7.24 2.19
C SER A 90 1.19 -7.32 1.10
N ASN A 91 0.79 -7.29 -0.17
CA ASN A 91 1.74 -7.18 -1.28
C ASN A 91 2.47 -5.82 -1.27
N LEU A 92 1.73 -4.72 -1.12
CA LEU A 92 2.30 -3.37 -1.06
C LEU A 92 3.25 -3.21 0.13
N HIS A 93 2.91 -3.73 1.31
CA HIS A 93 3.79 -3.68 2.48
C HIS A 93 5.13 -4.37 2.24
N LYS A 94 5.15 -5.45 1.46
CA LYS A 94 6.39 -6.16 1.07
C LYS A 94 7.22 -5.43 0.00
N GLN A 95 6.65 -4.41 -0.65
CA GLN A 95 7.30 -3.63 -1.70
C GLN A 95 7.75 -2.25 -1.22
N THR A 96 7.30 -1.82 -0.05
CA THR A 96 7.50 -0.47 0.48
C THR A 96 8.29 -0.50 1.78
N LYS A 97 9.08 0.54 2.04
CA LYS A 97 9.78 0.69 3.32
C LYS A 97 8.75 0.85 4.45
N GLU A 98 9.08 0.32 5.62
CA GLU A 98 8.19 0.36 6.77
C GLU A 98 8.21 1.72 7.47
N LYS A 99 9.38 2.29 7.72
CA LYS A 99 9.50 3.57 8.45
C LYS A 99 9.01 4.74 7.59
N PHE A 100 8.11 5.54 8.15
CA PHE A 100 7.54 6.70 7.48
C PHE A 100 8.61 7.74 7.16
N SER A 101 9.49 8.05 8.12
CA SER A 101 10.59 8.99 7.90
C SER A 101 11.50 8.58 6.74
N ASP A 102 11.79 7.29 6.57
CA ASP A 102 12.69 6.83 5.52
C ASP A 102 12.06 7.00 4.12
N VAL A 103 10.74 6.77 4.01
CA VAL A 103 9.99 7.03 2.78
C VAL A 103 9.96 8.53 2.48
N ILE A 104 9.76 9.37 3.49
CA ILE A 104 9.77 10.84 3.34
C ILE A 104 11.15 11.35 2.90
N ASP A 105 12.22 10.78 3.44
CA ASP A 105 13.60 11.08 3.03
C ASP A 105 13.88 10.71 1.59
N ASP A 106 13.44 9.51 1.17
CA ASP A 106 13.54 9.10 -0.22
C ASP A 106 12.80 10.10 -1.12
N ILE A 107 11.52 10.40 -0.80
CA ILE A 107 10.63 11.30 -1.54
C ILE A 107 11.28 12.68 -1.72
N HIS A 108 11.87 13.24 -0.66
CA HIS A 108 12.51 14.56 -0.71
C HIS A 108 13.77 14.57 -1.57
N LYS A 109 14.61 13.52 -1.46
CA LYS A 109 15.90 13.45 -2.16
C LYS A 109 15.79 13.26 -3.67
N ASN A 110 14.74 12.61 -4.17
CA ASN A 110 14.61 12.36 -5.60
C ASN A 110 13.53 13.23 -6.24
N TYR A 111 13.96 14.21 -7.04
CA TYR A 111 13.07 15.08 -7.82
C TYR A 111 12.35 14.38 -8.99
N ASN A 112 12.68 13.11 -9.28
CA ASN A 112 12.12 12.34 -10.40
C ASN A 112 10.84 11.56 -10.04
N TYR A 113 10.30 11.68 -8.83
CA TYR A 113 9.02 11.04 -8.52
C TYR A 113 7.87 11.75 -9.22
N TRP A 114 7.02 10.95 -9.86
CA TRP A 114 5.85 11.45 -10.58
C TRP A 114 4.79 11.90 -9.57
N ASN A 115 4.20 13.09 -9.76
CA ASN A 115 3.19 13.71 -8.90
C ASN A 115 3.64 13.96 -7.44
N ILE A 116 4.23 15.15 -7.22
CA ILE A 116 4.33 15.89 -5.94
C ILE A 116 5.74 15.90 -5.34
N GLY A 117 6.37 17.08 -5.36
CA GLY A 117 7.50 17.39 -4.50
C GLY A 117 7.01 17.69 -3.08
N LEU A 118 7.67 17.10 -2.08
CA LEU A 118 7.50 17.46 -0.68
C LEU A 118 8.15 18.84 -0.44
N SER A 119 7.40 19.80 0.12
CA SER A 119 7.98 21.11 0.48
C SER A 119 9.03 20.96 1.57
N ASP A 120 10.13 21.71 1.44
CA ASP A 120 11.24 21.72 2.40
C ASP A 120 10.75 21.98 3.83
N ASP A 121 9.85 22.96 4.03
CA ASP A 121 9.24 23.24 5.34
C ASP A 121 8.61 22.01 6.00
N ILE A 122 7.86 21.20 5.23
CA ILE A 122 7.14 20.05 5.78
C ILE A 122 8.11 18.88 5.98
N TYR A 123 9.09 18.73 5.09
CA TYR A 123 10.18 17.78 5.28
C TYR A 123 10.92 18.03 6.60
N GLU A 124 11.31 19.29 6.87
CA GLU A 124 12.02 19.67 8.08
C GLU A 124 11.20 19.38 9.34
N ILE A 125 9.90 19.70 9.33
CA ILE A 125 8.99 19.39 10.45
C ILE A 125 8.90 17.87 10.68
N ILE A 126 8.70 17.09 9.61
CA ILE A 126 8.62 15.62 9.71
C ILE A 126 9.93 15.06 10.26
N MET A 127 11.08 15.52 9.78
CA MET A 127 12.39 15.04 10.21
C MET A 127 12.71 15.43 11.66
N LYS A 128 12.33 16.64 12.07
CA LYS A 128 12.45 17.12 13.45
C LYS A 128 11.68 16.24 14.44
N HIS A 129 10.49 15.76 14.05
CA HIS A 129 9.60 14.97 14.92
C HIS A 129 9.48 13.48 14.52
N LYS A 130 10.45 12.98 13.74
CA LYS A 130 10.37 11.67 13.08
C LYS A 130 10.05 10.52 14.01
N ASP A 131 10.64 10.49 15.22
CA ASP A 131 10.48 9.36 16.14
C ASP A 131 9.05 9.29 16.66
N ARG A 132 8.49 10.44 17.04
CA ARG A 132 7.10 10.58 17.51
C ARG A 132 6.09 10.23 16.41
N LEU A 133 6.35 10.68 15.17
CA LEU A 133 5.47 10.41 14.04
C LEU A 133 5.52 8.94 13.61
N ASN A 134 6.72 8.34 13.58
CA ASN A 134 6.89 6.92 13.27
C ASN A 134 6.17 6.03 14.31
N GLU A 135 6.27 6.37 15.60
CA GLU A 135 5.61 5.62 16.68
C GLU A 135 4.08 5.76 16.65
N ALA A 136 3.56 6.91 16.22
CA ALA A 136 2.12 7.13 16.14
C ALA A 136 1.41 6.32 15.04
N ILE A 137 2.13 5.87 14.02
CA ILE A 137 1.54 5.18 12.87
C ILE A 137 1.20 3.73 13.21
N ASN A 138 -0.04 3.34 12.92
CA ASN A 138 -0.50 1.96 13.03
C ASN A 138 -0.78 1.37 11.63
N TYR A 139 0.10 0.50 11.15
CA TYR A 139 -0.05 -0.14 9.83
C TYR A 139 -1.17 -1.18 9.76
N GLU A 140 -1.68 -1.69 10.89
CA GLU A 140 -2.84 -2.57 10.89
C GLU A 140 -4.10 -1.88 10.36
N ASN A 141 -4.14 -0.54 10.47
CA ASN A 141 -5.24 0.26 9.95
C ASN A 141 -5.32 0.25 8.41
N ASP A 142 -4.26 -0.13 7.70
CA ASP A 142 -4.35 -0.32 6.24
C ASP A 142 -5.38 -1.42 5.90
N TYR A 143 -5.50 -2.45 6.73
CA TYR A 143 -6.45 -3.56 6.54
C TYR A 143 -7.92 -3.21 6.79
N ILE A 144 -8.21 -1.98 7.24
CA ILE A 144 -9.57 -1.43 7.33
C ILE A 144 -10.08 -1.01 5.93
N LEU A 145 -9.17 -0.71 5.01
CA LEU A 145 -9.52 -0.27 3.66
C LEU A 145 -10.16 -1.40 2.85
N ASP A 146 -11.18 -1.04 2.08
CA ASP A 146 -11.77 -1.91 1.06
C ASP A 146 -10.85 -2.00 -0.16
N TYR A 147 -11.09 -3.00 -1.01
CA TYR A 147 -10.23 -3.26 -2.16
C TYR A 147 -10.23 -2.08 -3.14
N PHE A 148 -11.41 -1.53 -3.42
CA PHE A 148 -11.57 -0.42 -4.37
C PHE A 148 -10.98 0.89 -3.84
N GLY A 149 -11.22 1.24 -2.59
CA GLY A 149 -10.64 2.43 -1.96
C GLY A 149 -9.12 2.32 -1.87
N PHE A 150 -8.58 1.16 -1.53
CA PHE A 150 -7.13 0.92 -1.57
C PHE A 150 -6.54 1.08 -2.98
N LYS A 151 -7.16 0.49 -4.01
CA LYS A 151 -6.70 0.63 -5.41
C LYS A 151 -6.82 2.08 -5.90
N TYR A 152 -7.88 2.79 -5.50
CA TYR A 152 -8.05 4.21 -5.79
C TYR A 152 -6.92 5.05 -5.17
N LEU A 153 -6.53 4.77 -3.92
CA LEU A 153 -5.39 5.42 -3.26
C LEU A 153 -4.08 5.22 -4.03
N ILE A 154 -3.77 3.97 -4.41
CA ILE A 154 -2.59 3.64 -5.22
C ILE A 154 -2.61 4.37 -6.56
N GLN A 155 -3.78 4.44 -7.21
CA GLN A 155 -3.87 5.00 -8.55
C GLN A 155 -3.64 6.51 -8.55
N HIS A 156 -4.17 7.23 -7.56
CA HIS A 156 -4.30 8.69 -7.61
C HIS A 156 -3.45 9.47 -6.61
N PHE A 157 -3.08 8.88 -5.46
CA PHE A 157 -2.47 9.64 -4.37
C PHE A 157 -1.11 9.13 -3.93
N LEU A 158 -0.88 7.82 -3.90
CA LEU A 158 0.39 7.28 -3.41
C LEU A 158 1.54 7.61 -4.38
N VAL A 159 2.67 8.03 -3.82
CA VAL A 159 3.85 8.39 -4.60
C VAL A 159 4.45 7.16 -5.29
N LYS A 160 4.88 7.35 -6.55
CA LYS A 160 5.46 6.31 -7.40
C LYS A 160 6.87 6.68 -7.87
N SER A 161 7.73 5.66 -7.90
CA SER A 161 9.07 5.67 -8.47
C SER A 161 9.16 4.62 -9.56
N GLU A 162 9.57 4.99 -10.78
CA GLU A 162 9.77 4.01 -11.87
C GLU A 162 8.56 3.06 -12.06
N ASN A 163 7.33 3.60 -11.94
CA ASN A 163 6.05 2.89 -11.94
C ASN A 163 5.76 1.96 -10.75
N GLN A 164 6.64 1.90 -9.75
CA GLN A 164 6.42 1.20 -8.49
C GLN A 164 5.93 2.15 -7.39
N THR A 165 4.94 1.73 -6.61
CA THR A 165 4.45 2.53 -5.47
C THR A 165 5.41 2.39 -4.31
N ILE A 166 5.90 3.52 -3.78
CA ILE A 166 6.89 3.55 -2.68
C ILE A 166 6.28 3.93 -1.33
N GLU A 167 5.05 4.44 -1.34
CA GLU A 167 4.32 4.95 -0.18
C GLU A 167 3.19 4.01 0.24
N ARG A 168 2.88 3.92 1.55
CA ARG A 168 1.70 3.23 2.09
C ARG A 168 0.55 4.20 2.38
N PRO A 169 -0.72 3.74 2.46
CA PRO A 169 -1.83 4.62 2.81
C PRO A 169 -1.64 5.35 4.15
N GLN A 170 -1.10 4.69 5.18
CA GLN A 170 -0.80 5.38 6.44
C GLN A 170 0.23 6.51 6.30
N HIS A 171 1.24 6.34 5.44
CA HIS A 171 2.22 7.39 5.17
C HIS A 171 1.55 8.61 4.53
N LEU A 172 0.65 8.39 3.57
CA LEU A 172 -0.16 9.45 2.97
C LEU A 172 -0.99 10.18 4.02
N PHE A 173 -1.70 9.46 4.89
CA PHE A 173 -2.54 10.09 5.92
C PHE A 173 -1.72 10.91 6.92
N MET A 174 -0.57 10.39 7.38
CA MET A 174 0.31 11.14 8.28
C MET A 174 0.89 12.38 7.59
N LYS A 175 1.36 12.23 6.35
CA LYS A 175 1.87 13.35 5.53
C LYS A 175 0.83 14.44 5.33
N VAL A 176 -0.43 14.09 5.05
CA VAL A 176 -1.53 15.05 4.91
C VAL A 176 -1.83 15.74 6.24
N ALA A 177 -1.87 15.00 7.35
CA ALA A 177 -2.11 15.58 8.67
C ALA A 177 -1.03 16.60 9.07
N VAL A 178 0.24 16.26 8.89
CA VAL A 178 1.36 17.21 9.12
C VAL A 178 1.31 18.38 8.13
N GLY A 179 0.91 18.15 6.88
CA GLY A 179 0.71 19.22 5.89
C GLY A 179 -0.33 20.26 6.29
N ILE A 180 -1.38 19.84 7.03
CA ILE A 180 -2.45 20.73 7.52
C ILE A 180 -2.01 21.46 8.80
N HIS A 181 -1.45 20.74 9.77
CA HIS A 181 -1.19 21.25 11.12
C HIS A 181 0.21 21.84 11.30
N GLY A 182 1.16 21.55 10.41
CA GLY A 182 2.54 22.01 10.51
C GLY A 182 3.25 21.46 11.75
N ASP A 183 3.84 22.35 12.56
CA ASP A 183 4.63 22.00 13.75
C ASP A 183 3.75 21.61 14.97
N ASP A 184 2.42 21.71 14.86
CA ASP A 184 1.48 21.20 15.87
C ASP A 184 1.26 19.68 15.70
N ILE A 185 2.21 18.91 16.23
CA ILE A 185 2.25 17.45 16.09
C ILE A 185 1.12 16.74 16.85
N ASP A 186 0.61 17.34 17.94
CA ASP A 186 -0.49 16.78 18.71
C ASP A 186 -1.78 16.75 17.87
N SER A 187 -2.13 17.90 17.28
CA SER A 187 -3.27 18.01 16.35
C SER A 187 -3.09 17.17 15.08
N ALA A 188 -1.85 17.07 14.57
CA ALA A 188 -1.53 16.22 13.43
C ALA A 188 -1.79 14.73 13.74
N ILE A 189 -1.35 14.23 14.90
CA ILE A 189 -1.57 12.84 15.31
C ILE A 189 -3.06 12.55 15.54
N GLU A 190 -3.81 13.49 16.12
CA GLU A 190 -5.26 13.35 16.29
C GLU A 190 -5.96 13.21 14.92
N THR A 191 -5.63 14.10 13.98
CA THR A 191 -6.17 14.05 12.62
C THR A 191 -5.78 12.77 11.89
N TYR A 192 -4.53 12.34 12.02
CA TYR A 192 -4.05 11.06 11.49
C TYR A 192 -4.88 9.89 12.03
N LYS A 193 -5.14 9.84 13.35
CA LYS A 193 -5.94 8.77 13.96
C LYS A 193 -7.34 8.71 13.34
N MET A 194 -8.00 9.86 13.16
CA MET A 194 -9.32 9.93 12.53
C MET A 194 -9.32 9.43 11.08
N LEU A 195 -8.31 9.82 10.28
CA LEU A 195 -8.15 9.35 8.90
C LEU A 195 -7.84 7.86 8.84
N SER A 196 -6.88 7.39 9.64
CA SER A 196 -6.42 5.99 9.65
C SER A 196 -7.54 5.02 10.01
N GLN A 197 -8.47 5.43 10.87
CA GLN A 197 -9.61 4.64 11.31
C GLN A 197 -10.85 4.80 10.41
N LYS A 198 -10.73 5.54 9.29
CA LYS A 198 -11.84 5.84 8.36
C LYS A 198 -13.01 6.57 9.05
N LEU A 199 -12.76 7.32 10.14
CA LEU A 199 -13.78 8.15 10.80
C LEU A 199 -14.12 9.39 9.99
N CYS A 200 -13.14 9.91 9.25
CA CYS A 200 -13.33 10.97 8.26
C CYS A 200 -12.42 10.72 7.05
N MET A 201 -12.76 11.34 5.93
CA MET A 201 -11.93 11.33 4.71
C MET A 201 -11.89 12.75 4.16
N PHE A 202 -10.68 13.24 3.89
CA PHE A 202 -10.53 14.52 3.20
C PHE A 202 -10.91 14.41 1.72
N SER A 203 -11.25 15.55 1.11
CA SER A 203 -11.55 15.60 -0.32
C SER A 203 -10.30 15.22 -1.14
N PRO A 204 -10.48 14.69 -2.36
CA PRO A 204 -9.37 14.37 -3.25
C PRO A 204 -8.40 15.54 -3.46
N VAL A 205 -8.90 16.78 -3.46
CA VAL A 205 -8.05 17.97 -3.59
C VAL A 205 -7.08 18.09 -2.43
N VAL A 206 -7.56 17.98 -1.19
CA VAL A 206 -6.70 18.06 0.01
C VAL A 206 -5.70 16.91 0.06
N MET A 207 -6.09 15.70 -0.36
CA MET A 207 -5.19 14.56 -0.42
C MET A 207 -4.13 14.65 -1.54
N GLN A 208 -4.47 15.29 -2.66
CA GLN A 208 -3.53 15.59 -3.77
C GLN A 208 -2.59 16.74 -3.44
N LEU A 209 -3.05 17.69 -2.63
CA LEU A 209 -2.27 18.80 -2.08
C LEU A 209 -1.24 18.33 -1.04
N GLN A 210 -0.74 17.09 -1.15
CA GLN A 210 0.58 16.71 -0.64
C GLN A 210 1.54 17.89 -0.80
N PRO A 211 2.45 18.14 0.15
CA PRO A 211 2.81 19.48 0.62
C PRO A 211 3.54 20.42 -0.36
N ALA A 212 3.41 20.26 -1.67
CA ALA A 212 3.55 21.33 -2.66
C ALA A 212 2.62 22.54 -2.40
N ALA A 213 1.55 22.37 -1.61
CA ALA A 213 0.51 23.38 -1.42
C ALA A 213 0.95 24.68 -0.73
N ARG A 214 2.12 24.74 -0.05
CA ARG A 214 2.61 26.05 0.45
C ARG A 214 3.09 27.01 -0.64
N LYS A 215 3.28 26.55 -1.89
CA LYS A 215 3.49 27.46 -3.03
C LYS A 215 2.19 28.06 -3.58
N LEU A 216 1.03 27.54 -3.20
CA LEU A 216 -0.26 28.10 -3.57
C LEU A 216 -0.80 28.82 -2.34
N ASN A 217 -0.84 30.15 -2.38
CA ASN A 217 -1.45 31.03 -1.37
C ASN A 217 -2.95 30.73 -1.17
N VAL A 218 -3.30 29.57 -0.62
CA VAL A 218 -4.66 29.24 -0.21
C VAL A 218 -4.72 29.48 1.28
N SER A 219 -5.08 30.71 1.65
CA SER A 219 -5.46 31.06 3.00
C SER A 219 -6.72 30.27 3.37
N VAL A 220 -6.62 29.39 4.36
CA VAL A 220 -7.81 28.89 5.06
C VAL A 220 -8.37 30.08 5.82
N ILE A 221 -9.48 30.62 5.31
CA ILE A 221 -10.22 31.68 6.00
C ILE A 221 -10.76 31.05 7.30
N ARG A 222 -10.30 31.59 8.44
CA ARG A 222 -10.81 31.27 9.78
C ARG A 222 -12.25 31.73 9.94
#